data_AF-A0A2H0ZY09-F1
#
_entry.id   AF-A0A2H0ZY09-F1
#
_cell.length_a   1.000
_cell.length_b   1.000
_cell.length_c   1.000
_cell.angle_alpha   90.00
_cell.angle_beta   90.00
_cell.angle_gamma   90.00
#
_symmetry.space_group_name_H-M   'P 1'
#
loop_
_entity.id
_entity.type
_entity.pdbx_description
1 polymer ?
#
loop_
_entity_poly.entity_id
_entity_poly.type
_entity_poly.pdbx_seq_one_letter_code
_entity_poly.pdbx_strand_id
1 'polypeptide(L)'
;MTKEFILQEFDDTFSLSYNVSHTGPDEAKFYVPSQRISLKLEIYVNDNRLDATSHCVERIRNSLLSSFFWKQLFFDVSSSDDSESSLCLDLKCKLFANSHIEFKHAENIAYVEKLHLVFKYFTRCPSVYYTSLFNNLQYCLSSLMLDLEKELPFVFSFYGKHLYEINYNTMLRCYTELNTPLVGSGKADQAEMLQLVLEKLNHFMLTKYNTIEVMKECDKSSYRLQQCKKSIHRPRCTEDTRNLRNIALTYRMLADEPGRGTSGGSQGV
;
A
#
# COMPACT_ATOMS: atom_id res chain seq x y z
N MET A 1 12.73 -1.40 12.32
CA MET A 1 13.35 -0.09 12.02
C MET A 1 12.35 1.00 12.39
N THR A 2 12.74 1.99 13.20
CA THR A 2 11.86 3.12 13.54
C THR A 2 12.20 4.29 12.62
N LYS A 3 11.21 4.83 11.91
CA LYS A 3 11.34 6.04 11.07
C LYS A 3 10.50 7.15 11.69
N GLU A 4 10.90 8.40 11.50
CA GLU A 4 10.22 9.57 12.04
C GLU A 4 10.11 10.70 11.02
N PHE A 5 8.92 11.30 10.93
CA PHE A 5 8.67 12.54 10.20
C PHE A 5 8.56 13.67 11.21
N ILE A 6 9.34 14.74 11.06
CA ILE A 6 9.29 15.92 11.94
C ILE A 6 8.96 17.14 11.09
N LEU A 7 7.97 17.91 11.53
CA LEU A 7 7.49 19.10 10.83
C LEU A 7 7.30 20.24 11.84
N GLN A 8 7.51 21.46 11.36
CA GLN A 8 7.32 22.67 12.14
C GLN A 8 6.35 23.58 11.39
N GLU A 9 5.32 24.04 12.09
CA GLU A 9 4.35 25.01 11.59
C GLU A 9 4.27 26.16 12.60
N PHE A 10 4.79 27.32 12.23
CA PHE A 10 5.01 28.45 13.14
C PHE A 10 5.83 28.04 14.39
N ASP A 11 5.25 28.20 15.58
CA ASP A 11 5.85 27.83 16.87
C ASP A 11 5.52 26.39 17.30
N ASP A 12 4.65 25.70 16.56
CA ASP A 12 4.25 24.33 16.85
C ASP A 12 5.15 23.35 16.10
N THR A 13 5.53 22.26 16.79
CA THR A 13 6.31 21.17 16.20
C THR A 13 5.52 19.89 16.34
N PHE A 14 5.40 19.11 15.28
CA PHE A 14 4.74 17.81 15.35
C PHE A 14 5.57 16.76 14.64
N SER A 15 5.56 15.55 15.20
CA SER A 15 6.24 14.40 14.62
C SER A 15 5.37 13.15 14.64
N LEU A 16 5.60 12.28 13.66
CA LEU A 16 5.03 10.94 13.62
C LEU A 16 6.17 9.96 13.42
N SER A 17 6.38 9.11 14.42
CA SER A 17 7.27 7.96 14.28
C SER A 17 6.47 6.68 14.15
N TYR A 18 7.04 5.70 13.46
CA TYR A 18 6.39 4.43 13.25
C TYR A 18 7.35 3.24 13.29
N ASN A 19 6.82 2.09 13.69
CA ASN A 19 7.48 0.80 13.66
C ASN A 19 6.53 -0.26 13.10
N VAL A 20 7.03 -1.09 12.17
CA VAL A 20 6.30 -2.21 11.60
C VAL A 20 6.88 -3.52 12.15
N SER A 21 6.04 -4.32 12.80
CA SER A 21 6.40 -5.66 13.25
C SER A 21 5.81 -6.72 12.32
N HIS A 22 6.56 -7.78 12.10
CA HIS A 22 6.20 -8.87 11.21
C HIS A 22 6.71 -10.21 11.76
N THR A 23 6.10 -11.29 11.27
CA THR A 23 6.54 -12.67 11.50
C THR A 23 6.96 -13.30 10.18
N GLY A 24 7.99 -14.15 10.22
CA GLY A 24 8.52 -14.82 9.05
C GLY A 24 10.05 -14.74 9.04
N PRO A 25 10.68 -14.93 7.88
CA PRO A 25 12.13 -14.86 7.74
C PRO A 25 12.63 -13.41 7.90
N ASP A 26 13.79 -13.24 8.55
CA ASP A 26 14.40 -11.92 8.78
C ASP A 26 14.75 -11.19 7.46
N GLU A 27 15.10 -11.95 6.42
CA GLU A 27 15.42 -11.44 5.07
C GLU A 27 14.27 -11.70 4.08
N ALA A 28 13.03 -11.48 4.51
CA ALA A 28 11.87 -11.56 3.63
C ALA A 28 12.00 -10.62 2.42
N LYS A 29 11.71 -11.13 1.22
CA LYS A 29 11.62 -10.31 0.00
C LYS A 29 10.26 -9.65 -0.15
N PHE A 30 9.22 -10.28 0.39
CA PHE A 30 7.85 -9.80 0.28
C PHE A 30 7.19 -9.72 1.64
N TYR A 31 6.46 -8.63 1.84
CA TYR A 31 5.66 -8.42 3.03
C TYR A 31 4.19 -8.38 2.64
N VAL A 32 3.40 -9.29 3.19
CA VAL A 32 1.95 -9.37 2.99
C VAL A 32 1.23 -9.10 4.31
N PRO A 33 -0.03 -8.64 4.30
CA PRO A 33 -0.76 -8.44 5.54
C PRO A 33 -1.01 -9.79 6.22
N SER A 34 -0.84 -9.86 7.55
CA SER A 34 -1.44 -10.93 8.33
C SER A 34 -2.97 -10.86 8.25
N GLN A 35 -3.67 -11.90 8.70
CA GLN A 35 -5.13 -11.92 8.68
C GLN A 35 -5.74 -10.74 9.46
N ARG A 36 -5.05 -10.30 10.53
CA ARG A 36 -5.39 -9.14 11.34
C ARG A 36 -4.13 -8.37 11.71
N ILE A 37 -4.05 -7.12 11.25
CA ILE A 37 -2.97 -6.20 11.61
C ILE A 37 -3.46 -5.33 12.77
N SER A 38 -2.67 -5.26 13.85
CA SER A 38 -2.90 -4.33 14.95
C SER A 38 -2.30 -2.96 14.61
N LEU A 39 -3.12 -1.93 14.50
CA LEU A 39 -2.67 -0.54 14.40
C LEU A 39 -2.78 0.10 15.79
N LYS A 40 -1.62 0.36 16.41
CA LYS A 40 -1.54 1.09 17.68
C LYS A 40 -1.12 2.52 17.41
N LEU A 41 -1.84 3.50 17.95
CA LEU A 41 -1.46 4.91 17.90
C LEU A 41 -1.39 5.48 19.31
N GLU A 42 -0.23 6.04 19.63
CA GLU A 42 0.00 6.84 20.83
C GLU A 42 0.05 8.32 20.47
N ILE A 43 -0.63 9.15 21.26
CA ILE A 43 -0.69 10.59 21.04
C ILE A 43 -0.11 11.30 22.25
N TYR A 44 0.90 12.12 22.03
CA TYR A 44 1.54 12.95 23.05
C TYR A 44 1.33 14.43 22.73
N VAL A 45 0.89 15.20 23.72
CA VAL A 45 0.81 16.66 23.66
C VAL A 45 1.70 17.26 24.75
N ASN A 46 2.73 18.01 24.36
CA ASN A 46 3.75 18.53 25.28
C ASN A 46 4.30 17.43 26.21
N ASP A 47 4.70 16.30 25.61
CA ASP A 47 5.19 15.07 26.27
C ASP A 47 4.19 14.36 27.20
N ASN A 48 2.96 14.86 27.33
CA ASN A 48 1.90 14.17 28.06
C ASN A 48 1.13 13.24 27.12
N ARG A 49 1.14 11.94 27.44
CA ARG A 49 0.36 10.95 26.69
C ARG A 49 -1.13 11.15 26.93
N LEU A 50 -1.91 11.23 25.85
CA LEU A 50 -3.36 11.26 25.93
C LEU A 50 -3.89 9.86 26.25
N ASP A 51 -4.73 9.78 27.28
CA ASP A 51 -5.40 8.55 27.69
C ASP A 51 -6.46 8.13 26.66
N ALA A 52 -6.68 6.82 26.53
CA ALA A 52 -7.73 6.21 25.71
C ALA A 52 -9.15 6.68 26.05
N THR A 53 -9.36 7.17 27.28
CA THR A 53 -10.61 7.75 27.80
C THR A 53 -10.77 9.23 27.48
N SER A 54 -9.74 9.90 26.96
CA SER A 54 -9.84 11.32 26.62
C SER A 54 -10.79 11.55 25.44
N HIS A 55 -11.65 12.56 25.55
CA HIS A 55 -12.61 12.92 24.49
C HIS A 55 -11.94 13.19 23.13
N CYS A 56 -10.71 13.72 23.13
CA CYS A 56 -9.93 13.91 21.90
C CYS A 56 -9.62 12.57 21.22
N VAL A 57 -9.10 11.61 21.97
CA VAL A 57 -8.72 10.29 21.46
C VAL A 57 -9.94 9.50 20.99
N GLU A 58 -11.06 9.58 21.71
CA GLU A 58 -12.32 8.94 21.31
C GLU A 58 -12.81 9.46 19.95
N ARG A 59 -12.76 10.79 19.73
CA ARG A 59 -13.13 11.38 18.44
C ARG A 59 -12.21 10.92 17.31
N ILE A 60 -10.89 10.87 17.55
CA ILE A 60 -9.92 10.37 16.56
C ILE A 60 -10.21 8.90 16.23
N ARG A 61 -10.45 8.07 17.25
CA ARG A 61 -10.81 6.65 17.09
C ARG A 61 -12.05 6.50 16.22
N ASN A 62 -13.11 7.24 16.50
CA ASN A 62 -14.36 7.21 15.73
C ASN A 62 -14.15 7.67 14.28
N SER A 63 -13.33 8.70 14.04
CA SER A 63 -12.96 9.13 12.69
C SER A 63 -12.17 8.06 11.92
N LEU A 64 -11.24 7.36 12.57
CA LEU A 64 -10.49 6.28 11.94
C LEU A 64 -11.36 5.05 11.65
N LEU A 65 -12.25 4.65 12.57
CA LEU A 65 -13.19 3.55 12.39
C LEU A 65 -14.18 3.79 11.24
N SER A 66 -14.67 5.02 11.10
CA SER A 66 -15.62 5.41 10.06
C SER A 66 -14.96 5.73 8.72
N SER A 67 -13.62 5.84 8.68
CA SER A 67 -12.90 6.25 7.49
C SER A 67 -13.09 5.26 6.33
N PHE A 68 -13.48 5.80 5.16
CA PHE A 68 -13.58 5.02 3.93
C PHE A 68 -12.20 4.59 3.39
N PHE A 69 -11.14 5.25 3.83
CA PHE A 69 -9.76 4.98 3.41
C PHE A 69 -9.38 3.50 3.60
N TRP A 70 -9.66 2.94 4.78
CA TRP A 70 -9.33 1.55 5.09
C TRP A 70 -10.06 0.56 4.18
N LYS A 71 -11.33 0.83 3.90
CA LYS A 71 -12.14 0.03 2.98
C LYS A 71 -11.57 0.06 1.56
N GLN A 72 -11.06 1.21 1.11
CA GLN A 72 -10.40 1.34 -0.19
C GLN A 72 -9.10 0.52 -0.26
N LEU A 73 -8.42 0.31 0.87
CA LEU A 73 -7.24 -0.56 1.00
C LEU A 73 -7.58 -2.03 1.31
N PHE A 74 -8.86 -2.42 1.16
CA PHE A 74 -9.37 -3.77 1.43
C PHE A 74 -9.30 -4.20 2.91
N PHE A 75 -9.31 -3.25 3.84
CA PHE A 75 -9.38 -3.53 5.27
C PHE A 75 -10.78 -3.28 5.82
N ASP A 76 -11.29 -4.25 6.60
CA ASP A 76 -12.30 -3.97 7.62
C ASP A 76 -11.59 -3.51 8.88
N VAL A 77 -12.18 -2.54 9.58
CA VAL A 77 -11.61 -1.97 10.82
C VAL A 77 -12.57 -2.22 11.96
N SER A 78 -12.04 -2.68 13.08
CA SER A 78 -12.73 -2.74 14.36
C SER A 78 -11.86 -2.14 15.45
N SER A 79 -12.48 -1.65 16.52
CA SER A 79 -11.73 -1.27 17.72
C SER A 79 -11.23 -2.51 18.44
N SER A 80 -10.05 -2.43 19.03
CA SER A 80 -9.56 -3.40 20.00
C SER A 80 -9.21 -2.67 21.30
N ASP A 81 -9.50 -3.31 22.43
CA ASP A 81 -9.16 -2.78 23.74
C ASP A 81 -7.69 -3.08 24.01
N ASP A 82 -6.92 -2.03 24.26
CA ASP A 82 -5.50 -2.10 24.59
C ASP A 82 -5.20 -1.03 25.63
N SER A 83 -4.91 -1.45 26.85
CA SER A 83 -4.65 -0.53 27.97
C SER A 83 -3.33 0.23 27.84
N GLU A 84 -2.47 -0.18 26.90
CA GLU A 84 -1.12 0.37 26.74
C GLU A 84 -1.02 1.50 25.71
N SER A 85 -2.02 1.69 24.85
CA SER A 85 -2.01 2.70 23.78
C SER A 85 -3.13 3.75 23.95
N SER A 86 -2.96 4.91 23.30
CA SER A 86 -4.06 5.90 23.25
C SER A 86 -5.24 5.31 22.45
N LEU A 87 -4.95 4.65 21.32
CA LEU A 87 -5.96 3.86 20.62
C LEU A 87 -5.33 2.65 19.91
N CYS A 88 -6.12 1.59 19.82
CA CYS A 88 -5.80 0.38 19.07
C CYS A 88 -6.95 0.02 18.13
N LEU A 89 -6.60 -0.32 16.89
CA LEU A 89 -7.51 -0.75 15.84
C LEU A 89 -7.04 -2.09 15.28
N ASP A 90 -7.99 -2.96 14.99
CA ASP A 90 -7.76 -4.21 14.28
C ASP A 90 -8.15 -4.03 12.81
N LEU A 91 -7.17 -4.23 11.92
CA LEU A 91 -7.34 -4.17 10.47
C LEU A 91 -7.38 -5.58 9.89
N LYS A 92 -8.55 -6.03 9.42
CA LYS A 92 -8.70 -7.33 8.77
C LYS A 92 -8.62 -7.19 7.25
N CYS A 93 -7.58 -7.73 6.62
CA CYS A 93 -7.44 -7.65 5.17
C CYS A 93 -8.35 -8.67 4.47
N LYS A 94 -9.27 -8.19 3.62
CA LYS A 94 -10.15 -9.07 2.84
C LYS A 94 -9.45 -9.73 1.67
N LEU A 95 -8.52 -9.02 1.04
CA LEU A 95 -7.90 -9.44 -0.21
C LEU A 95 -7.05 -10.71 -0.03
N PHE A 96 -6.33 -10.81 1.09
CA PHE A 96 -5.42 -11.91 1.38
C PHE A 96 -5.97 -12.92 2.41
N ALA A 97 -7.24 -12.78 2.82
CA ALA A 97 -7.84 -13.60 3.87
C ALA A 97 -7.72 -15.12 3.61
N ASN A 98 -7.73 -15.53 2.34
CA ASN A 98 -7.61 -16.93 1.91
C ASN A 98 -6.21 -17.29 1.37
N SER A 99 -5.38 -16.29 1.08
CA SER A 99 -4.09 -16.46 0.41
C SER A 99 -3.00 -16.99 1.35
N HIS A 100 -3.23 -17.01 2.66
CA HIS A 100 -2.32 -17.61 3.64
C HIS A 100 -2.00 -19.08 3.35
N ILE A 101 -2.89 -19.82 2.69
CA ILE A 101 -2.61 -21.23 2.33
C ILE A 101 -1.64 -21.30 1.16
N GLU A 102 -1.77 -20.41 0.18
CA GLU A 102 -0.91 -20.36 -1.01
C GLU A 102 0.51 -19.88 -0.66
N PHE A 103 0.61 -18.90 0.24
CA PHE A 103 1.89 -18.33 0.66
C PHE A 103 2.68 -19.20 1.67
N LYS A 104 2.09 -20.28 2.21
CA LYS A 104 2.79 -21.18 3.17
C LYS A 104 4.02 -21.86 2.58
N HIS A 105 4.07 -22.00 1.26
CA HIS A 105 5.15 -22.69 0.57
C HIS A 105 6.28 -21.77 0.13
N ALA A 106 6.14 -20.45 0.31
CA ALA A 106 7.16 -19.49 -0.08
C ALA A 106 8.02 -19.09 1.12
N GLU A 107 9.30 -19.43 1.08
CA GLU A 107 10.27 -19.18 2.17
C GLU A 107 10.71 -17.72 2.30
N ASN A 108 10.26 -16.83 1.41
CA ASN A 108 10.69 -15.43 1.32
C ASN A 108 9.59 -14.42 1.64
N ILE A 109 8.50 -14.86 2.28
CA ILE A 109 7.33 -14.04 2.63
C ILE A 109 7.29 -13.83 4.14
N ALA A 110 7.21 -12.56 4.56
CA ALA A 110 6.87 -12.17 5.92
C ALA A 110 5.44 -11.60 5.99
N TYR A 111 4.81 -11.79 7.15
CA TYR A 111 3.46 -11.33 7.44
C TYR A 111 3.53 -10.14 8.38
N VAL A 112 3.04 -8.98 7.94
CA VAL A 112 2.96 -7.78 8.77
C VAL A 112 1.84 -7.95 9.77
N GLU A 113 2.14 -7.85 11.06
CA GLU A 113 1.19 -8.08 12.14
C GLU A 113 0.83 -6.80 12.89
N LYS A 114 1.75 -5.83 12.96
CA LYS A 114 1.57 -4.64 13.76
C LYS A 114 2.15 -3.41 13.09
N LEU A 115 1.39 -2.33 13.13
CA LEU A 115 1.85 -0.97 12.83
C LEU A 115 1.70 -0.14 14.11
N HIS A 116 2.82 0.22 14.72
CA HIS A 116 2.84 1.06 15.91
C HIS A 116 3.25 2.47 15.53
N LEU A 117 2.40 3.43 15.87
CA LEU A 117 2.54 4.85 15.57
C LEU A 117 2.66 5.64 16.87
N VAL A 118 3.58 6.60 16.89
CA VAL A 118 3.71 7.55 17.99
C VAL A 118 3.69 8.95 17.39
N PHE A 119 2.59 9.66 17.63
CA PHE A 119 2.40 11.04 17.23
C PHE A 119 2.71 11.98 18.40
N LYS A 120 3.60 12.94 18.19
CA LYS A 120 3.97 13.95 19.19
C LYS A 120 3.58 15.32 18.66
N TYR A 121 2.94 16.12 19.50
CA TYR A 121 2.56 17.50 19.21
C TYR A 121 3.09 18.40 20.32
N PHE A 122 4.00 19.30 19.97
CA PHE A 122 4.57 20.30 20.87
C PHE A 122 4.06 21.67 20.50
N THR A 123 3.53 22.39 21.49
CA THR A 123 3.01 23.75 21.32
C THR A 123 3.18 24.57 22.59
N ARG A 124 3.44 25.86 22.40
CA ARG A 124 3.47 26.85 23.48
C ARG A 124 2.07 27.36 23.84
N CYS A 125 1.06 27.01 23.04
CA CYS A 125 -0.31 27.43 23.29
C CYS A 125 -0.87 26.70 24.53
N PRO A 126 -1.57 27.41 25.44
CA PRO A 126 -2.15 26.79 26.64
C PRO A 126 -3.33 25.85 26.32
N SER A 127 -3.91 25.98 25.12
CA SER A 127 -5.04 25.19 24.65
C SER A 127 -4.77 24.67 23.25
N VAL A 128 -5.04 23.38 23.02
CA VAL A 128 -4.93 22.75 21.70
C VAL A 128 -6.32 22.42 21.18
N TYR A 129 -6.67 22.98 20.02
CA TYR A 129 -7.95 22.67 19.37
C TYR A 129 -7.88 21.32 18.66
N TYR A 130 -8.94 20.53 18.80
CA TYR A 130 -9.08 19.23 18.12
C TYR A 130 -8.78 19.32 16.62
N THR A 131 -9.30 20.34 15.94
CA THR A 131 -9.14 20.52 14.50
C THR A 131 -7.67 20.67 14.10
N SER A 132 -6.89 21.45 14.84
CA SER A 132 -5.45 21.64 14.55
C SER A 132 -4.67 20.34 14.73
N LEU A 133 -4.88 19.67 15.87
CA LEU A 133 -4.24 18.38 16.15
C LEU A 133 -4.61 17.32 15.11
N PHE A 134 -5.89 17.23 14.75
CA PHE A 134 -6.39 16.26 13.79
C PHE A 134 -5.86 16.52 12.37
N ASN A 135 -5.81 17.78 11.92
CA ASN A 135 -5.26 18.12 10.61
C ASN A 135 -3.78 17.75 10.50
N ASN A 136 -3.00 18.04 11.55
CA ASN A 136 -1.56 17.73 11.57
C ASN A 136 -1.30 16.23 11.66
N LEU A 137 -2.12 15.50 12.43
CA LEU A 137 -2.12 14.04 12.43
C LEU A 137 -2.50 13.49 11.04
N GLN A 138 -3.53 14.01 10.39
CA GLN A 138 -3.95 13.58 9.06
C GLN A 138 -2.86 13.80 8.01
N TYR A 139 -2.17 14.94 8.06
CA TYR A 139 -1.03 15.21 7.19
C TYR A 139 0.08 14.18 7.38
N CYS A 140 0.44 13.89 8.64
CA CYS A 140 1.46 12.90 8.97
C CYS A 140 1.06 11.49 8.54
N LEU A 141 -0.19 11.09 8.81
CA LEU A 141 -0.72 9.80 8.35
C LEU A 141 -0.72 9.70 6.83
N SER A 142 -1.07 10.75 6.10
CA SER A 142 -1.04 10.76 4.64
C SER A 142 0.39 10.55 4.11
N SER A 143 1.35 11.25 4.72
CA SER A 143 2.77 11.12 4.38
C SER A 143 3.31 9.72 4.71
N LEU A 144 2.95 9.19 5.87
CA LEU A 144 3.28 7.82 6.29
C LEU A 144 2.75 6.80 5.29
N MET A 145 1.50 6.92 4.85
CA MET A 145 0.91 5.96 3.92
C MET A 145 1.64 5.91 2.59
N LEU A 146 2.18 7.04 2.11
CA LEU A 146 3.02 7.08 0.91
C LEU A 146 4.37 6.36 1.12
N ASP A 147 4.99 6.55 2.29
CA ASP A 147 6.24 5.85 2.63
C ASP A 147 6.00 4.33 2.80
N LEU A 148 4.95 3.95 3.52
CA LEU A 148 4.53 2.56 3.71
C LEU A 148 4.14 1.88 2.38
N GLU A 149 3.53 2.59 1.44
CA GLU A 149 3.24 2.06 0.10
C GLU A 149 4.52 1.70 -0.65
N LYS A 150 5.58 2.50 -0.50
CA LYS A 150 6.88 2.24 -1.14
C LYS A 150 7.63 1.08 -0.49
N GLU A 151 7.58 0.98 0.84
CA GLU A 151 8.29 -0.07 1.59
C GLU A 151 7.53 -1.40 1.57
N LEU A 152 6.20 -1.37 1.65
CA LEU A 152 5.33 -2.54 1.86
C LEU A 152 4.13 -2.50 0.90
N PRO A 153 4.35 -2.57 -0.43
CA PRO A 153 3.31 -2.32 -1.43
C PRO A 153 2.13 -3.29 -1.34
N PHE A 154 2.35 -4.59 -1.07
CA PHE A 154 1.24 -5.54 -0.92
C PHE A 154 0.37 -5.28 0.31
N VAL A 155 0.87 -4.55 1.31
CA VAL A 155 0.14 -4.23 2.55
C VAL A 155 -0.59 -2.90 2.44
N PHE A 156 0.05 -1.88 1.86
CA PHE A 156 -0.43 -0.50 1.96
C PHE A 156 -0.66 0.21 0.61
N SER A 157 -0.28 -0.40 -0.53
CA SER A 157 -0.53 0.21 -1.83
C SER A 157 -2.00 0.10 -2.24
N PHE A 158 -2.62 1.26 -2.52
CA PHE A 158 -3.97 1.30 -3.06
C PHE A 158 -4.04 0.70 -4.47
N TYR A 159 -3.24 1.25 -5.39
CA TYR A 159 -3.21 0.81 -6.79
C TYR A 159 -2.61 -0.59 -6.92
N GLY A 160 -1.59 -0.90 -6.13
CA GLY A 160 -0.95 -2.21 -6.12
C GLY A 160 -1.89 -3.33 -5.68
N LYS A 161 -2.71 -3.14 -4.65
CA LYS A 161 -3.70 -4.15 -4.25
C LYS A 161 -4.75 -4.41 -5.32
N HIS A 162 -5.21 -3.37 -6.02
CA HIS A 162 -6.09 -3.56 -7.16
C HIS A 162 -5.39 -4.29 -8.32
N LEU A 163 -4.11 -3.99 -8.59
CA LEU A 163 -3.31 -4.73 -9.57
C LEU A 163 -3.22 -6.22 -9.21
N TYR A 164 -2.99 -6.53 -7.93
CA TYR A 164 -2.95 -7.90 -7.42
C TYR A 164 -4.31 -8.60 -7.60
N GLU A 165 -5.39 -8.01 -7.06
CA GLU A 165 -6.76 -8.55 -7.12
C GLU A 165 -7.15 -8.94 -8.55
N ILE A 166 -6.75 -8.12 -9.50
CA ILE A 166 -7.12 -8.26 -10.89
C ILE A 166 -6.31 -9.34 -11.62
N ASN A 167 -5.00 -9.42 -11.35
CA ASN A 167 -4.07 -10.14 -12.23
C ASN A 167 -3.44 -11.39 -11.63
N TYR A 168 -3.45 -11.53 -10.31
CA TYR A 168 -2.74 -12.61 -9.61
C TYR A 168 -3.07 -14.00 -10.17
N ASN A 169 -4.35 -14.36 -10.24
CA ASN A 169 -4.79 -15.68 -10.72
C ASN A 169 -4.37 -15.96 -12.17
N THR A 170 -4.48 -14.96 -13.05
CA THR A 170 -4.12 -15.10 -14.46
C THR A 170 -2.61 -15.26 -14.62
N MET A 171 -1.83 -14.46 -13.90
CA MET A 171 -0.36 -14.58 -13.91
C MET A 171 0.06 -15.94 -13.37
N LEU A 172 -0.45 -16.35 -12.21
CA LEU A 172 -0.12 -17.64 -11.61
C LEU A 172 -0.40 -18.80 -12.58
N ARG A 173 -1.57 -18.79 -13.23
CA ARG A 173 -1.90 -19.79 -14.26
C ARG A 173 -0.91 -19.75 -15.43
N CYS A 174 -0.64 -18.59 -16.01
CA CYS A 174 0.26 -18.48 -17.16
C CYS A 174 1.70 -18.92 -16.83
N TYR A 175 2.23 -18.57 -15.66
CA TYR A 175 3.55 -19.01 -15.23
C TYR A 175 3.57 -20.52 -14.99
N THR A 176 2.53 -21.08 -14.35
CA THR A 176 2.40 -22.52 -14.14
C THR A 176 2.33 -23.29 -15.46
N GLU A 177 1.54 -22.82 -16.43
CA GLU A 177 1.39 -23.45 -17.75
C GLU A 177 2.70 -23.42 -18.56
N LEU A 178 3.43 -22.30 -18.54
CA LEU A 178 4.69 -22.16 -19.26
C LEU A 178 5.82 -23.01 -18.67
N ASN A 179 5.78 -23.28 -17.37
CA ASN A 179 6.79 -24.08 -16.67
C ASN A 179 6.37 -25.54 -16.48
N THR A 180 5.20 -25.94 -17.00
CA THR A 180 4.79 -27.35 -17.07
C THR A 180 5.09 -27.88 -18.46
N PRO A 181 5.86 -28.97 -18.62
CA PRO A 181 6.15 -29.54 -19.94
C PRO A 181 4.87 -29.91 -20.70
N LEU A 182 4.77 -29.54 -21.97
CA LEU A 182 3.66 -29.93 -22.84
C LEU A 182 3.63 -31.44 -23.11
N VAL A 183 4.77 -32.11 -22.97
CA VAL A 183 4.95 -33.56 -23.15
C VAL A 183 5.87 -34.08 -22.03
N GLY A 184 5.44 -35.11 -21.31
CA GLY A 184 6.19 -35.73 -20.20
C GLY A 184 5.52 -35.58 -18.82
N SER A 185 6.17 -36.08 -17.77
CA SER A 185 5.62 -36.17 -16.40
C SER A 185 6.10 -35.06 -15.44
N GLY A 186 6.55 -33.92 -15.95
CA GLY A 186 6.97 -32.79 -15.10
C GLY A 186 5.80 -32.00 -14.51
N LYS A 187 5.95 -31.51 -13.28
CA LYS A 187 5.05 -30.52 -12.67
C LYS A 187 5.84 -29.25 -12.40
N ALA A 188 5.21 -28.09 -12.57
CA ALA A 188 5.81 -26.82 -12.16
C ALA A 188 5.97 -26.77 -10.63
N ASP A 189 7.08 -26.20 -10.17
CA ASP A 189 7.29 -25.88 -8.76
C ASP A 189 6.38 -24.70 -8.38
N GLN A 190 5.41 -24.97 -7.50
CA GLN A 190 4.43 -23.97 -7.07
C GLN A 190 5.09 -22.80 -6.31
N ALA A 191 6.14 -23.06 -5.53
CA ALA A 191 6.82 -22.03 -4.76
C ALA A 191 7.60 -21.08 -5.70
N GLU A 192 8.29 -21.65 -6.69
CA GLU A 192 8.99 -20.88 -7.71
C GLU A 192 8.02 -20.02 -8.54
N MET A 193 6.89 -20.59 -8.98
CA MET A 193 5.90 -19.86 -9.78
C MET A 193 5.28 -18.71 -8.99
N LEU A 194 4.95 -18.95 -7.73
CA LEU A 194 4.46 -17.92 -6.82
C LEU A 194 5.49 -16.80 -6.65
N GLN A 195 6.75 -17.14 -6.45
CA GLN A 195 7.82 -16.15 -6.33
C GLN A 195 7.94 -15.28 -7.59
N LEU A 196 7.95 -15.87 -8.79
CA LEU A 196 8.03 -15.11 -10.05
C LEU A 196 6.84 -14.15 -10.23
N VAL A 197 5.64 -14.57 -9.86
CA VAL A 197 4.43 -13.73 -9.91
C VAL A 197 4.54 -12.57 -8.91
N LEU A 198 4.99 -12.84 -7.69
CA LEU A 198 5.17 -11.81 -6.65
C LEU A 198 6.27 -10.81 -7.03
N GLU A 199 7.41 -11.28 -7.56
CA GLU A 199 8.48 -10.41 -8.07
C GLU A 199 7.96 -9.47 -9.16
N LYS A 200 7.20 -10.02 -10.11
CA LYS A 200 6.65 -9.23 -11.22
C LYS A 200 5.62 -8.22 -10.75
N LEU A 201 4.72 -8.62 -9.86
CA LEU A 201 3.74 -7.73 -9.26
C LEU A 201 4.41 -6.63 -8.44
N ASN A 202 5.35 -6.98 -7.56
CA ASN A 202 6.09 -6.04 -6.73
C ASN A 202 6.79 -4.98 -7.59
N HIS A 203 7.48 -5.41 -8.66
CA HIS A 203 8.10 -4.50 -9.60
C HIS A 203 7.09 -3.50 -10.19
N PHE A 204 5.91 -3.97 -10.62
CA PHE A 204 4.89 -3.09 -11.17
C PHE A 204 4.28 -2.14 -10.14
N MET A 205 4.03 -2.60 -8.91
CA MET A 205 3.56 -1.73 -7.83
C MET A 205 4.57 -0.61 -7.55
N LEU A 206 5.86 -0.94 -7.45
CA LEU A 206 6.91 0.03 -7.12
C LEU A 206 7.25 0.99 -8.26
N THR A 207 7.13 0.58 -9.51
CA THR A 207 7.61 1.38 -10.66
C THR A 207 6.52 2.05 -11.48
N LYS A 208 5.28 1.56 -11.43
CA LYS A 208 4.19 2.02 -12.31
C LYS A 208 2.88 2.31 -11.59
N TYR A 209 2.53 1.49 -10.59
CA TYR A 209 1.22 1.51 -9.93
C TYR A 209 1.33 1.79 -8.45
N ASN A 210 2.04 2.86 -8.09
CA ASN A 210 2.00 3.49 -6.78
C ASN A 210 1.43 4.90 -6.90
N THR A 211 0.98 5.45 -5.77
CA THR A 211 0.32 6.76 -5.73
C THR A 211 1.19 7.87 -6.33
N ILE A 212 2.49 7.89 -6.04
CA ILE A 212 3.41 8.93 -6.54
C ILE A 212 3.52 8.91 -8.06
N GLU A 213 3.70 7.73 -8.66
CA GLU A 213 3.80 7.62 -10.13
C GLU A 213 2.48 7.99 -10.81
N VAL A 214 1.34 7.58 -10.23
CA VAL A 214 0.01 7.99 -10.75
C VAL A 214 -0.18 9.51 -10.65
N MET A 215 0.24 10.14 -9.55
CA MET A 215 0.20 11.60 -9.41
C MET A 215 1.04 12.29 -10.49
N LYS A 216 2.28 11.84 -10.70
CA LYS A 216 3.16 12.35 -11.77
C LYS A 216 2.53 12.19 -13.16
N GLU A 217 1.79 11.12 -13.40
CA GLU A 217 1.06 10.95 -14.67
C GLU A 217 -0.15 11.88 -14.80
N CYS A 218 -0.92 12.13 -13.73
CA CYS A 218 -2.02 13.11 -13.77
C CYS A 218 -1.44 14.53 -14.01
N ASP A 219 -0.28 14.88 -13.44
CA ASP A 219 0.34 16.21 -13.60
C ASP A 219 0.84 16.50 -15.02
N LYS A 220 1.22 15.47 -15.78
CA LYS A 220 1.66 15.60 -17.18
C LYS A 220 0.54 15.97 -18.16
N SER A 221 -0.73 15.89 -17.76
CA SER A 221 -1.86 16.12 -18.66
C SER A 221 -3.06 16.74 -17.95
N SER A 222 -3.44 17.95 -18.37
CA SER A 222 -4.65 18.64 -17.89
C SER A 222 -5.92 17.80 -18.07
N TYR A 223 -6.00 17.02 -19.14
CA TYR A 223 -7.09 16.07 -19.37
C TYR A 223 -7.10 14.93 -18.34
N ARG A 224 -5.95 14.30 -18.09
CA ARG A 224 -5.84 13.24 -17.08
C ARG A 224 -6.15 13.78 -15.69
N LEU A 225 -5.61 14.95 -15.33
CA LEU A 225 -5.94 15.63 -14.08
C LEU A 225 -7.45 15.88 -13.92
N GLN A 226 -8.14 16.31 -14.98
CA GLN A 226 -9.60 16.47 -14.94
C GLN A 226 -10.34 15.14 -14.76
N GLN A 227 -9.87 14.04 -15.37
CA GLN A 227 -10.44 12.71 -15.14
C GLN A 227 -10.19 12.24 -13.69
N CYS A 228 -8.97 12.42 -13.17
CA CYS A 228 -8.60 12.12 -11.78
C CYS A 228 -9.51 12.91 -10.80
N LYS A 229 -9.79 14.19 -11.07
CA LYS A 229 -10.73 15.00 -10.25
C LYS A 229 -12.18 14.54 -10.35
N LYS A 230 -12.63 14.12 -11.53
CA LYS A 230 -14.01 13.65 -11.76
C LYS A 230 -14.27 12.26 -11.18
N SER A 231 -13.26 11.39 -11.10
CA SER A 231 -13.40 10.04 -10.53
C SER A 231 -13.64 10.06 -9.02
N ILE A 232 -13.14 11.07 -8.30
CA ILE A 232 -13.40 11.27 -6.85
C ILE A 232 -14.92 11.43 -6.56
N HIS A 233 -15.70 11.90 -7.54
CA HIS A 233 -17.15 12.13 -7.41
C HIS A 233 -18.01 11.00 -7.99
N ARG A 234 -17.42 9.98 -8.62
CA ARG A 234 -18.17 8.86 -9.20
C ARG A 234 -18.19 7.67 -8.23
N PRO A 235 -19.36 7.08 -7.93
CA PRO A 235 -19.39 5.74 -7.35
C PRO A 235 -18.71 4.79 -8.35
N ARG A 236 -17.78 3.95 -7.86
CA ARG A 236 -16.96 3.06 -8.70
C ARG A 236 -17.86 2.25 -9.65
N CYS A 237 -17.73 2.50 -10.95
CA CYS A 237 -18.41 1.74 -11.99
C CYS A 237 -17.56 0.50 -12.35
N THR A 238 -18.22 -0.57 -12.77
CA THR A 238 -17.60 -1.85 -13.21
C THR A 238 -16.66 -1.73 -14.41
N GLU A 239 -16.59 -0.58 -15.07
CA GLU A 239 -15.71 -0.33 -16.22
C GLU A 239 -14.23 -0.08 -15.83
N ASP A 240 -13.96 0.48 -14.65
CA ASP A 240 -12.58 0.83 -14.23
C ASP A 240 -11.71 -0.40 -13.94
N THR A 241 -12.32 -1.48 -13.43
CA THR A 241 -11.65 -2.79 -13.27
C THR A 241 -11.29 -3.41 -14.62
N ARG A 242 -11.99 -3.06 -15.70
CA ARG A 242 -11.70 -3.54 -17.06
C ARG A 242 -10.46 -2.88 -17.66
N ASN A 243 -10.23 -1.59 -17.35
CA ASN A 243 -9.04 -0.87 -17.81
C ASN A 243 -7.77 -1.36 -17.10
N LEU A 244 -7.80 -1.58 -15.78
CA LEU A 244 -6.65 -2.15 -15.06
C LEU A 244 -6.34 -3.60 -15.45
N ARG A 245 -7.38 -4.42 -15.77
CA ARG A 245 -7.21 -5.76 -16.36
C ARG A 245 -6.38 -5.74 -17.64
N ASN A 246 -6.62 -4.76 -18.51
CA ASN A 246 -5.97 -4.70 -19.80
C ASN A 246 -4.53 -4.17 -19.70
N ILE A 247 -4.26 -3.14 -18.88
CA ILE A 247 -2.91 -2.55 -18.84
C ILE A 247 -1.86 -3.54 -18.29
N ALA A 248 -2.22 -4.37 -17.32
CA ALA A 248 -1.32 -5.39 -16.75
C ALA A 248 -1.05 -6.57 -17.70
N LEU A 249 -1.98 -6.89 -18.61
CA LEU A 249 -1.81 -7.92 -19.63
C LEU A 249 -1.09 -7.41 -20.90
N THR A 250 -0.95 -6.08 -21.09
CA THR A 250 -0.45 -5.50 -22.35
C THR A 250 1.08 -5.34 -22.42
N TYR A 251 1.85 -5.73 -21.40
CA TYR A 251 3.33 -5.59 -21.42
C TYR A 251 4.12 -6.82 -21.92
N ARG A 252 3.47 -7.83 -22.52
CA ARG A 252 4.15 -8.82 -23.36
C ARG A 252 4.07 -8.37 -24.83
N MET A 253 4.91 -7.41 -25.23
CA MET A 253 5.41 -7.24 -26.61
C MET A 253 6.25 -5.96 -26.77
N LEU A 254 7.22 -5.69 -25.89
CA LEU A 254 8.33 -4.80 -26.21
C LEU A 254 9.56 -5.26 -25.41
N ALA A 255 10.15 -6.36 -25.84
CA ALA A 255 11.52 -6.71 -25.51
C ALA A 255 12.30 -6.78 -26.83
N ASP A 256 13.28 -5.88 -26.93
CA ASP A 256 14.47 -5.91 -27.78
C ASP A 256 14.35 -6.10 -29.30
N GLU A 257 14.70 -5.03 -30.02
CA GLU A 257 15.86 -5.13 -30.90
C GLU A 257 16.86 -3.99 -30.61
N PRO A 258 18.09 -4.29 -30.15
CA PRO A 258 19.22 -3.41 -30.29
C PRO A 258 19.93 -3.68 -31.63
N GLY A 259 19.85 -2.71 -32.55
CA GLY A 259 20.87 -2.36 -33.53
C GLY A 259 21.44 -3.42 -34.50
N ARG A 260 21.03 -3.34 -35.77
CA ARG A 260 21.87 -3.39 -36.99
C ARG A 260 21.15 -2.50 -38.02
N GLY A 261 21.72 -1.54 -38.73
CA GLY A 261 23.08 -1.34 -39.21
C GLY A 261 22.95 -0.92 -40.69
N THR A 262 23.27 0.35 -40.96
CA THR A 262 23.76 0.92 -42.23
C THR A 262 22.92 0.95 -43.52
N SER A 263 22.87 2.18 -44.05
CA SER A 263 23.12 2.62 -45.44
C SER A 263 22.06 2.47 -46.54
N GLY A 264 21.62 3.63 -47.04
CA GLY A 264 21.87 3.99 -48.44
C GLY A 264 20.68 4.00 -49.42
N GLY A 265 20.31 5.21 -49.87
CA GLY A 265 20.16 5.46 -51.32
C GLY A 265 18.77 5.56 -51.95
N SER A 266 18.57 6.71 -52.60
CA SER A 266 17.84 6.98 -53.87
C SER A 266 16.30 7.06 -53.93
N GLN A 267 15.84 8.33 -54.05
CA GLN A 267 15.03 8.97 -55.11
C GLN A 267 13.76 8.33 -55.74
N GLY A 268 12.76 9.21 -55.94
CA GLY A 268 11.64 9.14 -56.89
C GLY A 268 10.30 9.32 -56.17
N VAL A 269 9.52 10.40 -56.32
CA VAL A 269 9.28 11.36 -57.42
C VAL A 269 9.14 12.78 -56.84
#